data_AF-A0A2W7I9K6-F1
#
_entry.id   AF-A0A2W7I9K6-F1
#
_cell.length_a   1.000
_cell.length_b   1.000
_cell.length_c   1.000
_cell.angle_alpha   90.00
_cell.angle_beta   90.00
_cell.angle_gamma   90.00
#
_symmetry.space_group_name_H-M   'P 1'
#
loop_
_entity.id
_entity.type
_entity.pdbx_description
1 polymer ?
#
loop_
_entity_poly.entity_id
_entity_poly.type
_entity_poly.pdbx_seq_one_letter_code
_entity_poly.pdbx_strand_id
1 'polypeptide(L)' 'MFCYLWTDKHTEEPYILFVDGNLLDYPQLEKGNRSRMKILRIGSNQDLPLKTIHTLLDAAINLHKKSLR' A
#
# COMPACT_ATOMS: atom_id res chain seq x y z
N MET A 1 -6.58 11.47 -0.35
CA MET A 1 -6.49 10.13 -0.97
C MET A 1 -5.78 9.21 0.01
N PHE A 2 -6.32 8.01 0.25
CA PHE A 2 -5.90 7.08 1.32
C PHE A 2 -4.95 6.00 0.77
N CYS A 3 -5.47 5.19 -0.14
CA CYS A 3 -4.73 4.23 -0.94
C CYS A 3 -5.38 4.14 -2.33
N TYR A 4 -4.67 3.59 -3.31
CA TYR A 4 -5.24 3.29 -4.63
C TYR A 4 -4.58 2.04 -5.25
N LEU A 5 -5.34 1.36 -6.10
CA LEU A 5 -4.84 0.29 -6.97
C LEU A 5 -4.37 0.91 -8.29
N TRP A 6 -3.22 0.47 -8.79
CA TRP A 6 -2.68 0.92 -10.07
C TRP A 6 -1.87 -0.19 -10.73
N THR A 7 -1.73 -0.13 -12.06
CA THR A 7 -0.87 -1.03 -12.83
C THR A 7 0.35 -0.26 -13.30
N ASP A 8 1.54 -0.70 -12.89
CA ASP A 8 2.77 -0.05 -13.30
C ASP A 8 2.92 -0.09 -14.83
N LYS A 9 3.25 1.06 -15.44
CA LYS A 9 3.26 1.19 -16.90
C LYS A 9 4.44 0.48 -17.58
N HIS A 10 5.46 0.12 -16.82
CA HIS A 10 6.69 -0.48 -17.34
C HIS A 10 6.73 -1.99 -17.09
N THR A 11 6.32 -2.40 -15.89
CA THR A 11 6.33 -3.80 -15.47
C THR A 11 5.00 -4.50 -15.70
N GLU A 12 3.92 -3.75 -15.94
CA GLU A 12 2.54 -4.27 -16.05
C GLU A 12 2.02 -4.96 -14.78
N GLU A 13 2.80 -4.95 -13.70
CA GLU A 13 2.40 -5.55 -12.43
C GLU A 13 1.49 -4.59 -11.65
N PRO A 14 0.38 -5.10 -11.09
CA PRO A 14 -0.49 -4.33 -10.23
C PRO A 14 0.17 -4.06 -8.86
N TYR A 15 -0.18 -2.93 -8.27
CA TYR A 15 0.22 -2.59 -6.90
C TYR A 15 -0.85 -1.78 -6.19
N ILE A 16 -0.90 -1.91 -4.86
CA ILE A 16 -1.67 -1.02 -4.00
C ILE A 16 -0.70 0.00 -3.41
N LEU A 17 -0.92 1.29 -3.68
CA LEU A 17 -0.14 2.36 -3.08
C LEU A 17 -0.82 2.89 -1.81
N PHE A 18 -0.05 3.04 -0.75
CA PHE A 18 -0.46 3.69 0.50
C PHE A 18 0.18 5.08 0.57
N VAL A 19 -0.65 6.13 0.71
CA VAL A 19 -0.18 7.52 0.64
C VAL A 19 0.75 7.89 1.79
N ASP A 20 0.42 7.46 3.01
CA ASP A 20 1.25 7.60 4.21
C ASP A 20 2.00 6.29 4.55
N GLY A 21 2.45 5.58 3.52
CA GLY A 21 3.20 4.34 3.65
C GLY A 21 4.52 4.48 4.41
N ASN A 22 5.11 5.68 4.49
CA ASN A 22 6.28 5.95 5.32
C ASN A 22 6.02 5.77 6.82
N LEU A 23 4.76 5.86 7.26
CA LEU A 23 4.32 5.61 8.64
C LEU A 23 3.91 4.15 8.86
N LEU A 24 3.93 3.32 7.82
CA LEU A 24 3.62 1.90 7.85
C LEU A 24 4.93 1.10 7.87
N ASP A 25 5.24 0.47 9.01
CA ASP A 25 6.41 -0.37 9.18
C ASP A 25 6.09 -1.84 8.91
N TYR A 26 5.95 -2.16 7.62
CA TYR A 26 5.69 -3.51 7.13
C TYR A 26 6.73 -3.89 6.07
N PRO A 27 7.40 -5.06 6.18
CA PRO A 27 8.48 -5.44 5.26
C PRO A 27 7.99 -5.69 3.83
N GLN A 28 6.73 -6.10 3.66
CA GLN A 28 6.07 -6.24 2.35
C GLN A 28 5.78 -4.91 1.63
N LEU A 29 5.99 -3.75 2.27
CA LEU A 29 5.79 -2.45 1.65
C LEU A 29 7.10 -1.90 1.08
N GLU A 30 7.13 -1.68 -0.23
CA GLU A 30 8.28 -1.14 -0.95
C GLU A 30 8.23 0.39 -0.99
N LYS A 31 9.34 1.04 -0.61
CA LYS A 31 9.49 2.49 -0.74
C LYS A 31 9.97 2.84 -2.15
N GLY A 32 9.17 3.63 -2.86
CA GLY A 32 9.57 4.20 -4.15
C GLY A 32 10.28 5.56 -3.99
N ASN A 33 10.29 6.34 -5.08
CA ASN A 33 10.93 7.67 -5.10
C ASN A 33 10.14 8.76 -4.35
N ARG A 34 8.90 8.48 -3.96
CA ARG A 34 8.06 9.43 -3.21
C ARG A 34 8.27 9.23 -1.71
N SER A 35 8.65 10.31 -1.02
CA SER A 35 9.06 10.28 0.39
C SER A 35 8.00 9.72 1.36
N ARG A 36 6.71 9.97 1.08
CA ARG A 36 5.58 9.53 1.91
C ARG A 36 5.03 8.15 1.54
N MET A 37 5.20 7.72 0.31
CA MET A 37 4.44 6.58 -0.23
C MET A 37 5.23 5.28 -0.14
N LYS A 38 4.50 4.18 0.09
CA LYS A 38 4.99 2.83 -0.15
C LYS A 38 3.95 2.02 -0.92
N ILE A 39 4.39 0.99 -1.63
CA ILE A 39 3.52 0.12 -2.42
C ILE A 39 3.56 -1.32 -1.89
N LEU A 40 2.43 -2.01 -1.98
CA LEU A 40 2.35 -3.46 -1.92
C LEU A 40 2.25 -3.97 -3.37
N ARG A 41 3.25 -4.69 -3.86
CA ARG A 41 3.15 -5.38 -5.15
C ARG A 41 2.14 -6.51 -5.06
N ILE A 42 1.35 -6.66 -6.12
CA ILE A 42 0.37 -7.73 -6.27
C ILE A 42 0.83 -8.55 -7.47
N GLY A 43 0.99 -9.86 -7.28
CA GLY A 43 1.28 -10.74 -8.41
C GLY A 43 0.05 -10.90 -9.28
N SER A 44 0.14 -10.52 -10.55
CA SER A 44 -0.96 -10.64 -11.52
C SER A 44 -1.46 -12.08 -11.72
N ASN A 45 -0.58 -13.07 -11.55
CA ASN A 45 -0.86 -14.50 -11.75
C ASN A 45 -1.06 -15.28 -10.44
N GLN A 46 -1.31 -14.59 -9.33
CA GLN A 46 -1.47 -15.20 -8.00
C GLN A 46 -2.77 -14.73 -7.35
N ASP A 47 -3.30 -15.55 -6.45
CA ASP A 47 -4.41 -15.11 -5.61
C ASP A 47 -4.02 -13.89 -4.78
N LEU A 48 -4.99 -12.99 -4.59
CA LEU A 48 -4.76 -11.79 -3.80
C LEU A 48 -4.43 -12.18 -2.35
N PRO A 49 -3.37 -11.58 -1.75
CA PRO A 49 -3.01 -11.85 -0.37
C PRO A 49 -3.96 -11.09 0.59
N LEU A 50 -5.22 -11.53 0.65
CA LEU A 50 -6.30 -10.81 1.33
C LEU A 50 -5.98 -10.48 2.79
N LYS A 51 -5.38 -11.43 3.54
CA LYS A 51 -4.95 -11.21 4.94
C LYS A 51 -3.97 -10.03 5.05
N THR A 52 -3.01 -9.94 4.14
CA THR A 52 -2.04 -8.86 4.09
C THR A 52 -2.70 -7.53 3.72
N ILE A 53 -3.58 -7.55 2.72
CA ILE A 53 -4.33 -6.36 2.28
C ILE A 53 -5.18 -5.81 3.42
N HIS A 54 -5.98 -6.66 4.09
CA HIS A 54 -6.80 -6.24 5.24
C HIS A 54 -5.96 -5.64 6.37
N THR A 55 -4.86 -6.31 6.73
CA THR A 55 -3.95 -5.81 7.78
C THR A 55 -3.41 -4.42 7.47
N LEU A 56 -2.99 -4.18 6.22
CA LEU A 56 -2.43 -2.91 5.78
C LEU A 56 -3.50 -1.81 5.68
N LEU A 57 -4.72 -2.14 5.22
CA LEU A 57 -5.83 -1.21 5.18
C LEU A 57 -6.23 -0.77 6.60
N ASP A 58 -6.34 -1.70 7.55
CA ASP A 58 -6.68 -1.38 8.93
C ASP A 58 -5.62 -0.48 9.58
N ALA A 59 -4.33 -0.79 9.38
CA ALA A 59 -3.22 0.03 9.86
C ALA A 59 -3.28 1.45 9.30
N ALA A 60 -3.48 1.58 7.99
CA ALA A 60 -3.54 2.87 7.34
C ALA A 60 -4.79 3.67 7.76
N ILE A 61 -5.97 3.04 7.91
CA ILE A 61 -7.19 3.70 8.41
C ILE A 61 -6.94 4.27 9.82
N ASN A 62 -6.28 3.50 10.69
CA ASN A 62 -5.98 3.93 12.05
C ASN A 62 -5.04 5.14 12.10
N LEU A 63 -4.10 5.26 11.15
CA LEU A 63 -3.27 6.47 11.00
C LEU A 63 -4.12 7.70 10.68
N HIS A 64 -5.05 7.58 9.72
CA HIS A 64 -5.93 8.70 9.36
C HIS A 64 -6.88 9.10 10.50
N LYS A 65 -7.42 8.14 11.25
CA LYS A 65 -8.25 8.43 12.43
C LYS A 65 -7.49 9.21 13.51
N LYS A 66 -6.20 8.91 13.72
CA LYS A 66 -5.34 9.68 14.64
C LYS A 66 -5.07 11.10 14.14
N SER A 67 -4.93 11.29 12.83
CA SER A 67 -4.69 12.60 12.23
C SER A 67 -5.90 13.55 12.24
N LEU A 68 -7.11 13.02 12.47
CA LEU A 68 -8.36 13.81 12.55
C LEU A 68 -8.74 14.18 14.00
N ARG A 69 -7.94 13.78 14.99
CA ARG A 69 -8.16 14.06 16.41
C ARG A 69 -7.18 15.10 16.92
#